data_AF-A0A146FCN5-F1
#
_entry.id   AF-A0A146FCN5-F1
#
_cell.length_a   1.000
_cell.length_b   1.000
_cell.length_c   1.000
_cell.angle_alpha   90.00
_cell.angle_beta   90.00
_cell.angle_gamma   90.00
#
_symmetry.space_group_name_H-M   'P 1'
#
loop_
_entity.id
_entity.type
_entity.pdbx_description
1 polymer ?
#
loop_
_entity_poly.entity_id
_entity_poly.type
_entity_poly.pdbx_seq_one_letter_code
_entity_poly.pdbx_strand_id
1 'polypeptide(L)'
;MGPAMLKRLEETSYVGCPAYLLEVILLIHAGLYFDPDVDPNSQPSMIFTSAFLSQDTNPLQSPGALLQHIRAFDPSAWAESMQSCYYLADLSMRTALATIFKGAVYLYASRVLSRPRPGAATIPNHFGLPSDHAEVADLIIREIALIPIDDPHFKCLIWPTFIAGAECRDPSQRPFVLNKLRALYFNITSVNVRNAAWVLSLMWQKQDQKKAEKEQQQQRPTTTTTTTTDNYYSHDDVNDDDDDFDWIQELDNSRIDWLFI
;
A
#
# COMPACT_ATOMS: atom_id res chain seq x y z
N MET A 1 -16.63 10.92 -7.91
CA MET A 1 -16.88 9.92 -8.98
C MET A 1 -17.69 8.80 -8.35
N GLY A 2 -18.82 8.36 -8.94
CA GLY A 2 -19.70 7.37 -8.30
C GLY A 2 -19.36 5.91 -8.64
N PRO A 3 -19.83 4.91 -7.85
CA PRO A 3 -19.49 3.48 -8.03
C PRO A 3 -19.80 2.94 -9.44
N ALA A 4 -20.93 3.34 -10.02
CA ALA A 4 -21.33 2.93 -11.37
C ALA A 4 -20.38 3.43 -12.47
N MET A 5 -19.69 4.55 -12.25
CA MET A 5 -18.70 5.06 -13.19
C MET A 5 -17.38 4.29 -13.07
N LEU A 6 -16.97 3.92 -11.85
CA LEU A 6 -15.80 3.08 -11.61
C LEU A 6 -16.00 1.68 -12.21
N LYS A 7 -17.17 1.09 -12.02
CA LYS A 7 -17.52 -0.21 -12.62
C LYS A 7 -17.45 -0.17 -14.14
N ARG A 8 -18.01 0.88 -14.76
CA ARG A 8 -17.92 1.07 -16.21
C ARG A 8 -16.49 1.25 -16.70
N LEU A 9 -15.65 1.96 -15.94
CA LEU A 9 -14.24 2.14 -16.29
C LEU A 9 -13.48 0.81 -16.25
N GLU A 10 -13.73 0.00 -15.23
CA GLU A 10 -13.19 -1.36 -15.12
C GLU A 10 -13.59 -2.20 -16.33
N GLU A 11 -14.89 -2.25 -16.64
CA GLU A 11 -15.46 -3.02 -17.74
C GLU A 11 -15.03 -2.55 -19.13
N THR A 12 -14.56 -1.31 -19.30
CA THR A 12 -14.16 -0.76 -20.60
C THR A 12 -12.66 -0.66 -20.80
N SER A 13 -11.90 -0.55 -19.71
CA SER A 13 -10.44 -0.58 -19.76
C SER A 13 -9.93 -2.01 -19.92
N TYR A 14 -10.60 -3.00 -19.32
CA TYR A 14 -10.25 -4.44 -19.25
C TYR A 14 -8.90 -4.76 -18.58
N VAL A 15 -8.00 -3.78 -18.55
CA VAL A 15 -6.70 -3.78 -17.89
C VAL A 15 -6.68 -2.60 -16.92
N GLY A 16 -6.49 -2.85 -15.64
CA GLY A 16 -6.50 -1.79 -14.63
C GLY A 16 -6.83 -2.26 -13.22
N CYS A 17 -6.96 -1.30 -12.32
CA CYS A 17 -7.36 -1.54 -10.94
C CYS A 17 -8.83 -1.99 -10.91
N PRO A 18 -9.17 -3.08 -10.19
CA PRO A 18 -10.55 -3.44 -9.91
C PRO A 18 -11.34 -2.28 -9.32
N ALA A 19 -12.58 -2.07 -9.75
CA ALA A 19 -13.42 -0.92 -9.42
C ALA A 19 -13.59 -0.74 -7.91
N TYR A 20 -13.79 -1.83 -7.17
CA TYR A 20 -13.89 -1.81 -5.71
C TYR A 20 -12.59 -1.31 -5.06
N LEU A 21 -11.44 -1.85 -5.49
CA LEU A 21 -10.14 -1.44 -4.95
C LEU A 21 -9.82 0.03 -5.30
N LEU A 22 -10.21 0.48 -6.49
CA LEU A 22 -10.10 1.88 -6.90
C LEU A 22 -11.01 2.80 -6.06
N GLU A 23 -12.21 2.36 -5.74
CA GLU A 23 -13.12 3.08 -4.83
C GLU A 23 -12.49 3.25 -3.44
N VAL A 24 -11.87 2.19 -2.89
CA VAL A 24 -11.12 2.26 -1.62
C VAL A 24 -10.01 3.31 -1.70
N ILE A 25 -9.19 3.32 -2.76
CA ILE A 25 -8.11 4.31 -2.93
C ILE A 25 -8.69 5.74 -2.88
N LEU A 26 -9.79 5.98 -3.61
CA LEU A 26 -10.41 7.31 -3.69
C LEU A 26 -11.00 7.77 -2.36
N LEU A 27 -11.66 6.88 -1.62
CA LEU A 27 -12.25 7.19 -0.31
C LEU A 27 -11.18 7.52 0.73
N ILE A 28 -10.13 6.71 0.79
CA ILE A 28 -9.00 6.92 1.69
C ILE A 28 -8.27 8.22 1.33
N HIS A 29 -8.04 8.47 0.04
CA HIS A 29 -7.39 9.70 -0.38
C HIS A 29 -8.21 10.96 -0.01
N ALA A 30 -9.52 10.94 -0.27
CA ALA A 30 -10.41 12.07 0.00
C ALA A 30 -10.64 12.32 1.51
N GLY A 31 -10.16 11.43 2.39
CA GLY A 31 -10.39 11.54 3.83
C GLY A 31 -11.84 11.29 4.24
N LEU A 32 -12.65 10.67 3.37
CA LEU A 32 -14.09 10.48 3.56
C LEU A 32 -14.42 9.24 4.42
N TYR A 33 -13.57 8.92 5.39
CA TYR A 33 -13.65 7.70 6.19
C TYR A 33 -13.77 8.04 7.69
N PHE A 34 -14.61 7.27 8.39
CA PHE A 34 -14.67 7.20 9.86
C PHE A 34 -14.84 8.54 10.60
N ASP A 35 -15.60 9.49 10.03
CA ASP A 35 -16.01 10.71 10.76
C ASP A 35 -17.25 10.40 11.62
N PRO A 36 -17.14 10.44 12.97
CA PRO A 36 -18.25 10.19 13.88
C PRO A 36 -19.30 11.32 13.90
N ASP A 37 -18.96 12.52 13.41
CA ASP A 37 -19.85 13.69 13.38
C ASP A 37 -20.70 13.74 12.10
N VAL A 38 -20.40 12.89 11.11
CA VAL A 38 -21.14 12.77 9.85
C VAL A 38 -22.33 11.82 10.04
N ASP A 39 -23.53 12.28 9.66
CA ASP A 39 -24.76 11.47 9.68
C ASP A 39 -24.50 10.13 8.94
N PRO A 40 -24.74 8.96 9.56
CA PRO A 40 -24.58 7.66 8.92
C PRO A 40 -25.32 7.54 7.58
N ASN A 41 -26.40 8.29 7.38
CA ASN A 41 -27.16 8.32 6.12
C ASN A 41 -26.51 9.18 5.03
N SER A 42 -25.50 9.98 5.39
CA SER A 42 -24.72 10.84 4.48
C SER A 42 -23.33 10.27 4.17
N GLN A 43 -22.91 9.21 4.87
CA GLN A 43 -21.67 8.50 4.55
C GLN A 43 -21.78 7.85 3.16
N PRO A 44 -20.70 7.89 2.35
CA PRO A 44 -20.68 7.19 1.07
C PRO A 44 -20.93 5.69 1.30
N SER A 45 -21.93 5.13 0.62
CA SER A 45 -22.16 3.69 0.68
C SER A 45 -21.20 2.97 -0.27
N MET A 46 -20.38 2.07 0.27
CA MET A 46 -19.60 1.11 -0.53
C MET A 46 -20.37 -0.20 -0.63
N ILE A 47 -20.68 -0.63 -1.85
CA ILE A 47 -21.29 -1.94 -2.09
C ILE A 47 -20.17 -2.90 -2.49
N PHE A 48 -19.83 -3.82 -1.58
CA PHE A 48 -18.88 -4.89 -1.84
C PHE A 48 -19.43 -6.22 -1.37
N THR A 49 -19.40 -7.20 -2.26
CA THR A 49 -19.79 -8.58 -1.97
C THR A 49 -18.58 -9.48 -2.15
N SER A 50 -18.32 -10.33 -1.17
CA SER A 50 -17.30 -11.36 -1.24
C SER A 50 -17.83 -12.67 -0.66
N ALA A 51 -17.42 -13.79 -1.24
CA ALA A 51 -17.69 -15.12 -0.69
C ALA A 51 -16.99 -15.35 0.67
N PHE A 52 -16.00 -14.51 1.00
CA PHE A 52 -15.21 -14.60 2.23
C PHE A 52 -15.75 -13.72 3.36
N LEU A 53 -16.86 -13.00 3.14
CA LEU A 53 -17.51 -12.13 4.14
C LEU A 53 -18.99 -12.46 4.30
N SER A 54 -19.54 -12.10 5.45
CA SER A 54 -20.99 -12.11 5.66
C SER A 54 -21.63 -10.93 4.93
N GLN A 55 -22.87 -11.09 4.43
CA GLN A 55 -23.54 -10.07 3.62
C GLN A 55 -23.82 -8.75 4.36
N ASP A 56 -23.83 -8.76 5.69
CA ASP A 56 -24.18 -7.60 6.53
C ASP A 56 -22.97 -6.79 7.03
N THR A 57 -21.75 -7.08 6.55
CA THR A 57 -20.56 -6.35 7.00
C THR A 57 -20.39 -5.03 6.25
N ASN A 58 -20.22 -3.93 7.00
CA ASN A 58 -19.97 -2.61 6.42
C ASN A 58 -18.46 -2.32 6.39
N PRO A 59 -17.84 -2.12 5.21
CA PRO A 59 -16.41 -1.80 5.12
C PRO A 59 -16.04 -0.47 5.79
N LEU A 60 -16.99 0.47 5.90
CA LEU A 60 -16.76 1.79 6.51
C LEU A 60 -17.10 1.85 8.00
N GLN A 61 -17.32 0.70 8.64
CA GLN A 61 -17.55 0.65 10.09
C GLN A 61 -16.30 0.98 10.91
N SER A 62 -15.12 0.54 10.49
CA SER A 62 -13.84 0.81 11.15
C SER A 62 -12.65 0.59 10.21
N PRO A 63 -11.45 1.13 10.52
CA PRO A 63 -10.24 0.86 9.73
C PRO A 63 -9.97 -0.64 9.55
N GLY A 64 -10.12 -1.42 10.61
CA GLY A 64 -9.95 -2.87 10.57
C GLY A 64 -10.98 -3.56 9.66
N ALA A 65 -12.24 -3.10 9.68
CA ALA A 65 -13.27 -3.62 8.79
C ALA A 65 -12.91 -3.36 7.32
N LEU A 66 -12.44 -2.15 6.98
CA LEU A 66 -12.01 -1.83 5.61
C LEU A 66 -10.86 -2.71 5.15
N LEU A 67 -9.83 -2.91 5.99
CA LEU A 67 -8.72 -3.81 5.66
C LEU A 67 -9.17 -5.27 5.49
N GLN A 68 -10.12 -5.73 6.31
CA GLN A 68 -10.70 -7.07 6.16
C GLN A 68 -11.42 -7.21 4.81
N HIS A 69 -12.12 -6.17 4.35
CA HIS A 69 -12.80 -6.22 3.06
C HIS A 69 -11.82 -6.19 1.88
N ILE A 70 -10.75 -5.39 1.96
CA ILE A 70 -9.66 -5.45 0.95
C ILE A 70 -9.06 -6.87 0.90
N ARG A 71 -8.79 -7.47 2.06
CA ARG A 71 -8.29 -8.86 2.14
C ARG A 71 -9.29 -9.89 1.61
N ALA A 72 -10.58 -9.64 1.72
CA ALA A 72 -11.62 -10.50 1.19
C ALA A 72 -11.87 -10.34 -0.32
N PHE A 73 -11.24 -9.36 -0.98
CA PHE A 73 -11.27 -9.29 -2.44
C PHE A 73 -10.68 -10.56 -3.06
N ASP A 74 -11.39 -11.15 -4.03
CA ASP A 74 -10.99 -12.37 -4.73
C ASP A 74 -10.46 -12.04 -6.14
N PRO A 75 -9.13 -12.07 -6.36
CA PRO A 75 -8.54 -11.81 -7.66
C PRO A 75 -9.00 -12.78 -8.75
N SER A 76 -9.24 -14.05 -8.40
CA SER A 76 -9.59 -15.09 -9.37
C SER A 76 -11.05 -14.96 -9.80
N ALA A 77 -11.96 -14.81 -8.84
CA ALA A 77 -13.37 -14.58 -9.14
C ALA A 77 -13.56 -13.26 -9.92
N TRP A 78 -12.79 -12.23 -9.59
CA TRP A 78 -12.78 -11.00 -10.39
C TRP A 78 -12.29 -11.24 -11.82
N ALA A 79 -11.16 -11.93 -12.00
CA ALA A 79 -10.59 -12.20 -13.33
C ALA A 79 -11.54 -13.01 -14.23
N GLU A 80 -12.27 -13.97 -13.64
CA GLU A 80 -13.32 -14.75 -14.30
C GLU A 80 -14.52 -13.87 -14.68
N SER A 81 -14.99 -13.01 -13.78
CA SER A 81 -16.12 -12.11 -14.08
C SER A 81 -15.84 -11.20 -15.29
N MET A 82 -14.58 -10.81 -15.47
CA MET A 82 -14.12 -9.98 -16.58
C MET A 82 -14.12 -10.70 -17.93
N GLN A 83 -14.25 -12.04 -17.98
CA GLN A 83 -14.39 -12.78 -19.24
C GLN A 83 -15.64 -12.37 -20.04
N SER A 84 -16.69 -11.92 -19.35
CA SER A 84 -17.91 -11.39 -19.98
C SER A 84 -17.67 -10.08 -20.73
N CYS A 85 -16.66 -9.30 -20.32
CA CYS A 85 -16.31 -8.01 -20.89
C CYS A 85 -15.21 -8.16 -21.96
N TYR A 86 -14.14 -8.90 -21.65
CA TYR A 86 -13.04 -9.17 -22.57
C TYR A 86 -12.49 -10.57 -22.35
N TYR A 87 -12.60 -11.41 -23.38
CA TYR A 87 -12.19 -12.80 -23.28
C TYR A 87 -10.66 -12.95 -23.38
N LEU A 88 -10.07 -13.71 -22.46
CA LEU A 88 -8.68 -14.15 -22.50
C LEU A 88 -8.61 -15.67 -22.36
N ALA A 89 -7.79 -16.32 -23.19
CA ALA A 89 -7.57 -17.76 -23.11
C ALA A 89 -6.81 -18.18 -21.83
N ASP A 90 -5.94 -17.30 -21.34
CA ASP A 90 -5.19 -17.46 -20.09
C ASP A 90 -5.49 -16.28 -19.16
N LEU A 91 -5.98 -16.59 -17.95
CA LEU A 91 -6.32 -15.61 -16.92
C LEU A 91 -5.17 -15.33 -15.95
N SER A 92 -4.02 -15.98 -16.09
CA SER A 92 -2.91 -15.90 -15.14
C SER A 92 -2.44 -14.45 -14.95
N MET A 93 -2.21 -13.70 -16.03
CA MET A 93 -1.74 -12.30 -15.94
C MET A 93 -2.80 -11.35 -15.39
N ARG A 94 -4.09 -11.60 -15.71
CA ARG A 94 -5.21 -10.82 -15.16
C ARG A 94 -5.37 -11.05 -13.66
N THR A 95 -5.22 -12.30 -13.22
CA THR A 95 -5.29 -12.71 -11.81
C THR A 95 -4.10 -12.17 -11.03
N ALA A 96 -2.90 -12.22 -11.61
CA ALA A 96 -1.70 -11.60 -11.04
C ALA A 96 -1.89 -10.09 -10.87
N LEU A 97 -2.41 -9.38 -11.89
CA LEU A 97 -2.69 -7.95 -11.80
C LEU A 97 -3.67 -7.62 -10.66
N ALA A 98 -4.76 -8.38 -10.54
CA ALA A 98 -5.74 -8.18 -9.47
C ALA A 98 -5.15 -8.48 -8.08
N THR A 99 -4.27 -9.47 -7.96
CA THR A 99 -3.55 -9.80 -6.73
C THR A 99 -2.58 -8.67 -6.34
N ILE A 100 -1.87 -8.12 -7.31
CA ILE A 100 -0.97 -6.96 -7.14
C ILE A 100 -1.74 -5.75 -6.62
N PHE A 101 -2.88 -5.40 -7.24
CA PHE A 101 -3.70 -4.28 -6.78
C PHE A 101 -4.28 -4.52 -5.39
N LYS A 102 -4.75 -5.73 -5.09
CA LYS A 102 -5.24 -6.09 -3.76
C LYS A 102 -4.17 -5.83 -2.69
N GLY A 103 -2.95 -6.32 -2.91
CA GLY A 103 -1.83 -6.10 -1.99
C GLY A 103 -1.45 -4.62 -1.87
N ALA A 104 -1.32 -3.91 -3.00
CA ALA A 104 -0.92 -2.51 -2.98
C ALA A 104 -1.96 -1.61 -2.31
N VAL A 105 -3.26 -1.84 -2.54
CA VAL A 105 -4.34 -1.11 -1.86
C VAL A 105 -4.38 -1.44 -0.38
N TYR A 106 -4.13 -2.70 -0.01
CA TYR A 106 -4.02 -3.09 1.40
C TYR A 106 -2.89 -2.32 2.11
N LEU A 107 -1.67 -2.31 1.56
CA LEU A 107 -0.52 -1.59 2.13
C LEU A 107 -0.74 -0.08 2.19
N TYR A 108 -1.30 0.50 1.13
CA TYR A 108 -1.63 1.93 1.10
C TYR A 108 -2.68 2.27 2.16
N ALA A 109 -3.77 1.52 2.22
CA ALA A 109 -4.86 1.75 3.15
C ALA A 109 -4.39 1.63 4.60
N SER A 110 -3.68 0.56 4.94
CA SER A 110 -3.18 0.35 6.30
C SER A 110 -2.26 1.48 6.75
N ARG A 111 -1.33 1.94 5.89
CA ARG A 111 -0.45 3.08 6.19
C ARG A 111 -1.23 4.38 6.43
N VAL A 112 -2.19 4.71 5.57
CA VAL A 112 -2.99 5.94 5.75
C VAL A 112 -3.81 5.89 7.03
N LEU A 113 -4.41 4.74 7.32
CA LEU A 113 -5.31 4.55 8.45
C LEU A 113 -4.60 4.41 9.80
N SER A 114 -3.32 4.00 9.80
CA SER A 114 -2.53 3.88 11.03
C SER A 114 -2.00 5.23 11.55
N ARG A 115 -2.14 6.30 10.77
CA ARG A 115 -1.65 7.63 11.12
C ARG A 115 -2.68 8.43 11.92
N PRO A 116 -2.30 9.05 13.05
CA PRO A 116 -3.12 10.08 13.69
C PRO A 116 -3.17 11.33 12.80
N ARG A 117 -4.33 11.69 12.24
CA ARG A 117 -4.49 12.94 11.47
C ARG A 117 -4.91 14.09 12.38
N PRO A 118 -4.22 15.25 12.36
CA PRO A 118 -4.68 16.45 13.06
C PRO A 118 -6.06 16.86 12.52
N GLY A 119 -7.08 16.87 13.39
CA GLY A 119 -8.46 17.25 13.03
C GLY A 119 -9.34 16.11 12.51
N ALA A 120 -8.83 14.88 12.36
CA ALA A 120 -9.69 13.71 12.21
C ALA A 120 -10.17 13.29 13.61
N ALA A 121 -11.47 13.30 13.83
CA ALA A 121 -12.06 12.87 15.09
C ALA A 121 -11.63 11.43 15.37
N THR A 122 -10.89 11.28 16.47
CA THR A 122 -10.59 10.04 17.21
C THR A 122 -10.86 8.76 16.43
N ILE A 123 -9.89 8.30 15.62
CA ILE A 123 -9.80 6.87 15.31
C ILE A 123 -9.72 6.17 16.67
N PRO A 124 -10.70 5.32 17.03
CA PRO A 124 -10.74 4.72 18.36
C PRO A 124 -9.51 3.83 18.52
N ASN A 125 -8.65 4.17 19.49
CA ASN A 125 -7.43 3.45 19.88
C ASN A 125 -6.51 3.02 18.72
N HIS A 126 -5.41 3.76 18.52
CA HIS A 126 -4.19 3.33 17.82
C HIS A 126 -4.36 2.12 16.90
N PHE A 127 -4.97 2.31 15.72
CA PHE A 127 -4.90 1.31 14.68
C PHE A 127 -3.43 1.18 14.30
N GLY A 128 -2.77 0.15 14.83
CA GLY A 128 -1.35 -0.10 14.58
C GLY A 128 -1.12 -0.57 13.16
N LEU A 129 0.11 -0.39 12.67
CA LEU A 129 0.49 -0.93 11.37
C LEU A 129 0.44 -2.46 11.44
N PRO A 130 -0.23 -3.14 10.49
CA PRO A 130 -0.23 -4.60 10.45
C PRO A 130 1.18 -5.16 10.24
N SER A 131 1.52 -6.22 10.98
CA SER A 131 2.85 -6.83 10.93
C SER A 131 3.15 -7.59 9.62
N ASP A 132 2.15 -7.85 8.78
CA ASP A 132 2.26 -8.63 7.54
C ASP A 132 2.70 -7.81 6.31
N HIS A 133 3.14 -6.57 6.52
CA HIS A 133 3.48 -5.63 5.45
C HIS A 133 4.63 -6.11 4.58
N ALA A 134 5.68 -6.65 5.20
CA ALA A 134 6.85 -7.13 4.47
C ALA A 134 6.47 -8.32 3.56
N GLU A 135 5.68 -9.26 4.07
CA GLU A 135 5.21 -10.42 3.32
C GLU A 135 4.30 -10.03 2.16
N VAL A 136 3.43 -9.02 2.36
CA VAL A 136 2.57 -8.51 1.30
C VAL A 136 3.39 -7.75 0.24
N ALA A 137 4.40 -6.97 0.62
CA ALA A 137 5.30 -6.31 -0.33
C ALA A 137 6.07 -7.34 -1.17
N ASP A 138 6.60 -8.40 -0.54
CA ASP A 138 7.28 -9.51 -1.20
C ASP A 138 6.36 -10.26 -2.16
N LEU A 139 5.10 -10.49 -1.76
CA LEU A 139 4.08 -11.07 -2.63
C LEU A 139 3.87 -10.20 -3.88
N ILE A 140 3.66 -8.90 -3.71
CA ILE A 140 3.45 -7.97 -4.84
C ILE A 140 4.65 -8.00 -5.79
N ILE A 141 5.88 -7.98 -5.25
CA ILE A 141 7.12 -8.04 -6.05
C ILE A 141 7.19 -9.33 -6.87
N ARG A 142 6.86 -10.48 -6.26
CA ARG A 142 6.81 -11.77 -6.97
C ARG A 142 5.76 -11.78 -8.08
N GLU A 143 4.56 -11.27 -7.82
CA GLU A 143 3.50 -11.19 -8.83
C GLU A 143 3.84 -10.22 -9.97
N ILE A 144 4.48 -9.08 -9.68
CA ILE A 144 5.00 -8.15 -10.70
C ILE A 144 6.03 -8.82 -11.61
N ALA A 145 6.81 -9.76 -11.08
CA ALA A 145 7.79 -10.50 -11.87
C ALA A 145 7.12 -11.41 -12.92
N LEU A 146 5.90 -11.88 -12.66
CA LEU A 146 5.15 -12.76 -13.57
C LEU A 146 4.66 -12.05 -14.82
N ILE A 147 4.38 -10.74 -14.75
CA ILE A 147 3.79 -9.98 -15.87
C ILE A 147 4.89 -9.52 -16.85
N PRO A 148 4.89 -10.02 -18.10
CA PRO A 148 5.83 -9.63 -19.15
C PRO A 148 5.64 -8.18 -19.61
N ILE A 149 6.66 -7.60 -20.23
CA ILE A 149 6.63 -6.20 -20.72
C ILE A 149 5.64 -6.02 -21.89
N ASP A 150 5.49 -7.07 -22.71
CA ASP A 150 4.58 -7.12 -23.86
C ASP A 150 3.13 -7.44 -23.47
N ASP A 151 2.88 -7.82 -22.22
CA ASP A 151 1.52 -8.08 -21.75
C ASP A 151 0.73 -6.76 -21.57
N PRO A 152 -0.54 -6.69 -22.01
CA PRO A 152 -1.36 -5.49 -21.90
C PRO A 152 -1.54 -4.94 -20.48
N HIS A 153 -1.42 -5.79 -19.45
CA HIS A 153 -1.54 -5.40 -18.04
C HIS A 153 -0.28 -4.70 -17.52
N PHE A 154 0.87 -4.81 -18.20
CA PHE A 154 2.15 -4.26 -17.74
C PHE A 154 2.07 -2.76 -17.42
N LYS A 155 1.42 -1.96 -18.27
CA LYS A 155 1.25 -0.52 -18.07
C LYS A 155 0.54 -0.13 -16.76
N CYS A 156 -0.22 -1.04 -16.16
CA CYS A 156 -0.98 -0.81 -14.94
C CYS A 156 -0.14 -0.99 -13.66
N LEU A 157 1.15 -1.35 -13.79
CA LEU A 157 2.01 -1.71 -12.67
C LEU A 157 2.74 -0.54 -12.02
N ILE A 158 2.65 0.69 -12.53
CA ILE A 158 3.42 1.83 -12.02
C ILE A 158 3.16 2.04 -10.52
N TRP A 159 1.90 2.29 -10.16
CA TRP A 159 1.51 2.58 -8.79
C TRP A 159 1.75 1.37 -7.86
N PRO A 160 1.35 0.13 -8.19
CA PRO A 160 1.68 -1.02 -7.35
C PRO A 160 3.18 -1.29 -7.17
N THR A 161 3.99 -1.07 -8.21
CA THR A 161 5.46 -1.20 -8.12
C THR A 161 6.02 -0.13 -7.18
N PHE A 162 5.49 1.08 -7.24
CA PHE A 162 5.87 2.14 -6.31
C PHE A 162 5.52 1.78 -4.87
N ILE A 163 4.28 1.35 -4.59
CA ILE A 163 3.84 0.95 -3.25
C ILE A 163 4.70 -0.19 -2.69
N ALA A 164 4.93 -1.24 -3.48
CA ALA A 164 5.78 -2.35 -3.05
C ALA A 164 7.23 -1.91 -2.79
N GLY A 165 7.77 -0.99 -3.61
CA GLY A 165 9.09 -0.40 -3.38
C GLY A 165 9.17 0.49 -2.16
N ALA A 166 8.10 1.20 -1.81
CA ALA A 166 8.05 2.05 -0.61
C ALA A 166 8.00 1.19 0.66
N GLU A 167 7.37 0.02 0.59
CA GLU A 167 7.23 -0.91 1.69
C GLU A 167 8.37 -1.96 1.78
N CYS A 168 9.16 -2.16 0.71
CA CYS A 168 10.19 -3.20 0.70
C CYS A 168 11.26 -2.92 1.77
N ARG A 169 11.49 -3.92 2.65
CA ARG A 169 12.49 -3.83 3.73
C ARG A 169 13.85 -4.39 3.32
N ASP A 170 13.87 -5.36 2.41
CA ASP A 170 15.11 -5.96 1.91
C ASP A 170 15.75 -5.07 0.82
N PRO A 171 16.94 -4.48 1.07
CA PRO A 171 17.62 -3.67 0.06
C PRO A 171 17.94 -4.45 -1.23
N SER A 172 17.99 -5.78 -1.19
CA SER A 172 18.25 -6.63 -2.36
C SER A 172 17.14 -6.55 -3.42
N GLN A 173 15.94 -6.14 -3.03
CA GLN A 173 14.78 -6.00 -3.92
C GLN A 173 14.75 -4.66 -4.66
N ARG A 174 15.41 -3.63 -4.14
CA ARG A 174 15.41 -2.28 -4.71
C ARG A 174 15.87 -2.24 -6.18
N PRO A 175 16.93 -2.97 -6.61
CA PRO A 175 17.31 -3.04 -8.03
C PRO A 175 16.21 -3.62 -8.93
N PHE A 176 15.47 -4.63 -8.46
CA PHE A 176 14.34 -5.19 -9.22
C PHE A 176 13.25 -4.14 -9.42
N VAL A 177 12.85 -3.45 -8.35
CA VAL A 177 11.83 -2.39 -8.39
C VAL A 177 12.23 -1.27 -9.35
N LEU A 178 13.47 -0.77 -9.26
CA LEU A 178 13.96 0.28 -10.17
C LEU A 178 14.04 -0.19 -11.63
N ASN A 179 14.45 -1.45 -11.88
CA ASN A 179 14.47 -2.01 -13.23
C ASN A 179 13.07 -2.15 -13.81
N LYS A 180 12.08 -2.54 -13.00
CA LYS A 180 10.67 -2.61 -13.43
C LYS A 180 10.10 -1.23 -13.74
N LEU A 181 10.33 -0.22 -12.89
CA LEU A 181 9.95 1.17 -13.18
C LEU A 181 10.67 1.69 -14.44
N ARG A 182 11.96 1.39 -14.63
CA ARG A 182 12.68 1.75 -15.85
C ARG A 182 12.03 1.12 -17.10
N ALA A 183 11.67 -0.17 -17.04
CA ALA A 183 11.00 -0.85 -18.14
C ALA A 183 9.61 -0.24 -18.43
N LEU A 184 8.84 0.10 -17.40
CA LEU A 184 7.59 0.84 -17.53
C LEU A 184 7.81 2.18 -18.23
N TYR A 185 8.82 2.96 -17.82
CA TYR A 185 9.13 4.25 -18.43
C TYR A 185 9.39 4.13 -19.93
N PHE A 186 10.16 3.14 -20.39
CA PHE A 186 10.40 2.96 -21.82
C PHE A 186 9.18 2.42 -22.58
N ASN A 187 8.26 1.71 -21.92
CA ASN A 187 7.06 1.19 -22.54
C ASN A 187 5.98 2.26 -22.74
N ILE A 188 5.74 3.11 -21.74
CA ILE A 188 4.64 4.09 -21.76
C ILE A 188 5.09 5.56 -21.83
N THR A 189 6.40 5.84 -21.72
CA THR A 189 7.02 7.17 -21.75
C THR A 189 6.37 8.18 -20.79
N SER A 190 6.01 7.73 -19.58
CA SER A 190 5.33 8.58 -18.59
C SER A 190 6.30 9.23 -17.62
N VAL A 191 6.16 10.54 -17.41
CA VAL A 191 6.92 11.30 -16.40
C VAL A 191 6.69 10.76 -15.00
N ASN A 192 5.50 10.25 -14.73
CA ASN A 192 5.09 9.71 -13.44
C ASN A 192 6.01 8.56 -13.03
N VAL A 193 6.39 7.69 -13.97
CA VAL A 193 7.30 6.56 -13.71
C VAL A 193 8.70 7.02 -13.32
N ARG A 194 9.21 8.07 -13.98
CA ARG A 194 10.52 8.66 -13.65
C ARG A 194 10.49 9.26 -12.24
N ASN A 195 9.39 9.94 -11.89
CA ASN A 195 9.19 10.50 -10.56
C ASN A 195 9.13 9.39 -9.50
N ALA A 196 8.41 8.29 -9.78
CA ALA A 196 8.34 7.11 -8.92
C ALA A 196 9.73 6.60 -8.51
N ALA A 197 10.57 6.33 -9.51
CA ALA A 197 11.90 5.77 -9.30
C ALA A 197 12.81 6.72 -8.53
N TRP A 198 12.73 8.02 -8.82
CA TRP A 198 13.52 9.04 -8.13
C TRP A 198 13.10 9.19 -6.66
N VAL A 199 11.79 9.28 -6.40
CA VAL A 199 11.22 9.40 -5.06
C VAL A 199 11.60 8.18 -4.20
N LEU A 200 11.45 6.96 -4.72
CA LEU A 200 11.88 5.74 -4.01
C LEU A 200 13.37 5.77 -3.68
N SER A 201 14.22 6.17 -4.64
CA SER A 201 15.67 6.25 -4.42
C SER A 201 16.02 7.21 -3.29
N LEU A 202 15.35 8.37 -3.21
CA LEU A 202 15.55 9.33 -2.11
C LEU A 202 15.07 8.78 -0.76
N MET A 203 13.93 8.11 -0.74
CA MET A 203 13.38 7.52 0.48
C MET A 203 14.29 6.43 1.04
N TRP A 204 14.77 5.53 0.19
CA TRP A 204 15.73 4.50 0.57
C TRP A 204 17.06 5.08 1.06
N GLN A 205 17.58 6.15 0.44
CA GLN A 205 18.77 6.84 0.93
C GLN A 205 18.57 7.40 2.35
N LYS A 206 17.40 7.99 2.61
CA LYS A 206 17.06 8.50 3.96
C LYS A 206 16.93 7.38 4.98
N GLN A 207 16.31 6.25 4.60
CA GLN A 207 16.23 5.06 5.45
C GLN A 207 17.62 4.54 5.82
N ASP A 208 18.47 4.35 4.81
CA ASP A 208 19.83 3.80 5.00
C ASP A 208 20.68 4.74 5.86
N GLN A 209 20.56 6.05 5.68
CA GLN A 209 21.24 7.04 6.52
C GLN A 209 20.78 6.95 7.98
N LYS A 210 19.46 6.92 8.23
CA LYS A 210 18.92 6.78 9.60
C LYS A 210 19.41 5.49 10.27
N LYS A 211 19.43 4.39 9.53
CA LYS A 211 19.92 3.09 10.03
C LYS A 211 21.40 3.16 10.41
N ALA A 212 22.24 3.73 9.55
CA ALA A 212 23.66 3.91 9.83
C ALA A 212 23.92 4.83 11.04
N GLU A 213 23.12 5.88 11.22
CA GLU A 213 23.21 6.79 12.38
C GLU A 213 22.83 6.07 13.69
N LYS A 214 21.78 5.23 13.69
CA LYS A 214 21.39 4.40 14.84
C LYS A 214 22.50 3.40 15.21
N GLU A 215 23.07 2.71 14.22
CA GLU A 215 24.18 1.75 14.42
C GLU A 215 25.43 2.43 15.03
N GLN A 216 25.75 3.65 14.60
CA GLN A 216 26.87 4.43 15.16
C GLN A 216 26.62 4.89 16.60
N GLN A 217 25.37 5.20 16.97
CA GLN A 217 25.01 5.58 18.33
C GLN A 217 25.10 4.39 19.30
N GLN A 218 24.70 3.19 18.85
CA GLN A 218 24.83 1.96 19.64
C GLN A 218 26.28 1.50 19.84
N GLN A 219 27.19 1.86 18.92
CA GLN A 219 28.61 1.49 18.99
C GLN A 219 29.49 2.51 19.76
N ARG A 220 28.94 3.64 20.23
CA ARG A 220 29.70 4.61 21.04
C ARG A 220 29.87 4.07 22.47
N PRO A 221 31.10 3.88 22.99
CA PRO A 221 31.29 3.47 24.37
C PRO A 221 30.72 4.54 25.30
N THR A 222 29.81 4.15 26.20
CA THR A 222 29.41 4.99 27.33
C THR A 222 30.63 5.24 28.19
N THR A 223 31.24 6.42 28.07
CA THR A 223 32.27 6.87 29.00
C THR A 223 31.62 7.05 30.37
N THR A 224 31.87 6.09 31.26
CA THR A 224 31.41 6.05 32.64
C THR A 224 31.83 7.34 33.36
N THR A 225 30.87 8.22 33.66
CA THR A 225 30.99 9.12 34.82
C THR A 225 30.09 8.54 35.90
N THR A 226 30.72 7.95 36.89
CA THR A 226 30.12 7.31 38.05
C THR A 226 29.28 8.30 38.85
N THR A 227 27.97 8.10 38.93
CA THR A 227 27.23 8.41 40.17
C THR A 227 26.08 7.40 40.33
N THR A 228 26.22 6.62 41.38
CA THR A 228 25.41 5.51 41.87
C THR A 228 23.92 5.84 41.97
N THR A 229 23.05 5.01 41.40
CA THR A 229 21.84 4.48 42.08
C THR A 229 21.24 3.34 41.26
N ASP A 230 20.96 2.25 41.95
CA ASP A 230 20.43 0.99 41.46
C ASP A 230 19.10 1.13 40.69
N ASN A 231 18.93 0.40 39.58
CA ASN A 231 17.79 -0.51 39.40
C ASN A 231 17.83 -1.30 38.07
N TYR A 232 17.80 -2.62 38.24
CA TYR A 232 17.18 -3.67 37.42
C TYR A 232 17.38 -3.66 35.89
N TYR A 233 18.27 -4.56 35.44
CA TYR A 233 18.30 -5.07 34.07
C TYR A 233 17.02 -5.90 33.79
N SER A 234 16.24 -5.48 32.81
CA SER A 234 15.41 -6.39 32.01
C SER A 234 15.87 -6.25 30.57
N HIS A 235 16.66 -7.23 30.16
CA HIS A 235 17.16 -7.43 28.81
C HIS A 235 16.12 -8.32 28.13
N ASP A 236 15.34 -7.75 27.21
CA ASP A 236 14.59 -8.43 26.13
C ASP A 236 13.76 -7.37 25.37
N ASP A 237 14.42 -6.42 24.72
CA ASP A 237 13.80 -5.66 23.63
C ASP A 237 14.11 -6.39 22.33
N VAL A 238 13.16 -7.23 21.93
CA VAL A 238 13.13 -7.81 20.59
C VAL A 238 13.00 -6.66 19.60
N ASN A 239 13.96 -6.56 18.68
CA ASN A 239 14.01 -5.63 17.56
C ASN A 239 12.66 -5.53 16.83
N ASP A 240 11.86 -4.50 17.15
CA ASP A 240 10.63 -4.13 16.41
C ASP A 240 10.68 -2.66 15.93
N ASP A 241 11.88 -2.07 15.90
CA ASP A 241 12.10 -0.63 15.66
C ASP A 241 12.36 -0.28 14.17
N ASP A 242 12.21 -1.25 13.27
CA ASP A 242 12.21 -1.04 11.80
C ASP A 242 10.86 -0.50 11.29
N ASP A 243 9.84 -0.36 12.15
CA ASP A 243 8.51 0.17 11.84
C ASP A 243 8.44 1.72 11.78
N ASP A 244 9.53 2.42 12.12
CA ASP A 244 9.53 3.89 12.24
C ASP A 244 9.61 4.66 10.90
N PHE A 245 9.90 3.98 9.78
CA PHE A 245 9.88 4.67 8.48
C PHE A 245 8.45 4.73 7.91
N ASP A 246 7.74 5.81 8.24
CA ASP A 246 6.48 6.19 7.60
C ASP A 246 6.74 6.86 6.23
N TRP A 247 6.67 6.05 5.18
CA TRP A 247 6.86 6.53 3.83
C TRP A 247 5.76 7.50 3.36
N ILE A 248 4.55 7.43 3.91
CA ILE A 248 3.48 8.38 3.58
C ILE A 248 3.81 9.76 4.15
N GLN A 249 4.30 9.82 5.39
CA GLN A 249 4.75 11.08 5.99
C GLN A 249 5.89 11.72 5.20
N GLU A 250 6.82 10.91 4.69
CA GLU A 250 7.92 11.39 3.86
C GLU A 250 7.43 12.00 2.54
N LEU A 251 6.42 11.37 1.92
CA LEU A 251 5.79 11.90 0.72
C LEU A 251 5.01 13.19 0.98
N ASP A 252 4.22 13.26 2.06
CA ASP A 252 3.52 14.48 2.47
C ASP A 252 4.51 15.64 2.68
N ASN A 253 5.66 15.37 3.31
CA ASN A 253 6.72 16.37 3.54
C ASN A 253 7.40 16.83 2.24
N SER A 254 7.43 15.96 1.21
CA SER A 254 8.08 16.25 -0.07
C SER A 254 7.32 17.27 -0.94
N ARG A 255 6.05 17.59 -0.61
CA ARG A 255 5.14 18.47 -1.38
C ARG A 255 4.92 18.03 -2.84
N ILE A 256 5.16 16.76 -3.16
CA ILE A 256 4.90 16.18 -4.48
C ILE A 256 3.51 15.55 -4.45
N ASP A 257 2.65 15.87 -5.43
CA ASP A 257 1.38 15.17 -5.64
C ASP A 257 1.67 13.75 -6.13
N TRP A 258 1.92 12.85 -5.18
CA TRP A 258 2.37 11.49 -5.42
C TRP A 258 1.23 10.52 -5.75
N LEU A 259 -0.03 10.94 -5.56
CA LEU A 259 -1.20 10.11 -5.84
C LEU A 259 -1.34 9.73 -7.32
N PHE A 260 -0.68 10.48 -8.20
CA PHE A 260 -0.69 10.25 -9.65
C PHE A 260 0.65 9.77 -10.18
N ILE A 261 1.55 9.27 -9.32
CA ILE A 261 2.69 8.46 -9.75
C ILE A 261 2.18 7.16 -10.38
#